data_AF-A0AAV9RTS4-F1
#
_entry.id   AF-A0AAV9RTS4-F1
#
_cell.length_a   1.000
_cell.length_b   1.000
_cell.length_c   1.000
_cell.angle_alpha   90.00
_cell.angle_beta   90.00
_cell.angle_gamma   90.00
#
_symmetry.space_group_name_H-M   'P 1'
#
loop_
_entity.id
_entity.type
_entity.pdbx_description
1 polymer ?
#
loop_
_entity_poly.entity_id
_entity_poly.type
_entity_poly.pdbx_seq_one_letter_code
_entity_poly.pdbx_strand_id
1 'polypeptide(L)'
;MKIAVIGQSLFGQEVYKELRKDGHTIVGVFTIPDKDSKADPLATEAEKDGVPVFKFPRWRVKGQAIPEVVDQYKATGAELNVLPFCSQFIPMEVIDHPKHGSIIYHPSLLPRHRGASAINWTLIHGDKKGGFTVFWADDGLDTGPILLQRECDVEPNDTVNTIYKRFLFPEGIKGMVEAVRLITEGKAPKITQPQEGATYECIQKKENAKIDWNQPAKAIHNWIRGNDKVPGAWAEVDGQEVTFFGSTLVDNGTVANGQPLEIPGASQPGIVTKPGLVLFGNDGKTVSQLTCMNQYKSFTV
;
A
#
# COMPACT_ATOMS: atom_id res chain seq x y z
N MET A 1 20.61 -7.76 -18.65
CA MET A 1 19.41 -7.25 -19.34
C MET A 1 19.33 -5.74 -19.13
N LYS A 2 18.84 -4.98 -20.11
CA LYS A 2 18.56 -3.55 -19.97
C LYS A 2 17.17 -3.33 -19.38
N ILE A 3 17.08 -2.66 -18.24
CA ILE A 3 15.83 -2.51 -17.48
C ILE A 3 15.47 -1.03 -17.36
N ALA A 4 14.21 -0.70 -17.60
CA ALA A 4 13.62 0.55 -17.12
C ALA A 4 12.93 0.30 -15.78
N VAL A 5 13.26 1.10 -14.77
CA VAL A 5 12.57 1.06 -13.47
C VAL A 5 11.55 2.18 -13.44
N ILE A 6 10.25 1.84 -13.33
CA ILE A 6 9.15 2.81 -13.32
C ILE A 6 8.46 2.73 -11.97
N GLY A 7 8.81 3.61 -11.05
CA GLY A 7 8.45 3.46 -9.65
C GLY A 7 8.80 4.67 -8.81
N GLN A 8 8.66 4.54 -7.50
CA GLN A 8 8.96 5.61 -6.54
C GLN A 8 9.23 5.01 -5.15
N SER A 9 9.51 5.89 -4.18
CA SER A 9 9.73 5.59 -2.77
C SER A 9 10.98 4.76 -2.48
N LEU A 10 11.24 4.51 -1.19
CA LEU A 10 12.31 3.61 -0.74
C LEU A 10 12.18 2.20 -1.33
N PHE A 11 10.96 1.72 -1.59
CA PHE A 11 10.78 0.39 -2.18
C PHE A 11 11.36 0.32 -3.60
N GLY A 12 11.05 1.32 -4.44
CA GLY A 12 11.62 1.43 -5.78
C GLY A 12 13.14 1.58 -5.76
N GLN A 13 13.67 2.39 -4.82
CA GLN A 13 15.12 2.56 -4.63
C GLN A 13 15.83 1.23 -4.31
N GLU A 14 15.31 0.45 -3.37
CA GLU A 14 15.96 -0.81 -2.98
C GLU A 14 15.84 -1.89 -4.07
N VAL A 15 14.71 -1.97 -4.79
CA VAL A 15 14.60 -2.82 -5.98
C VAL A 15 15.62 -2.41 -7.04
N TYR A 16 15.75 -1.12 -7.32
CA TYR A 16 16.76 -0.59 -8.24
C TYR A 16 18.18 -1.01 -7.87
N LYS A 17 18.57 -0.86 -6.60
CA LYS A 17 19.92 -1.23 -6.11
C LYS A 17 20.18 -2.72 -6.28
N GLU A 18 19.23 -3.57 -5.89
CA GLU A 18 19.41 -5.02 -5.97
C GLU A 18 19.44 -5.51 -7.43
N LEU A 19 18.65 -4.93 -8.34
CA LEU A 19 18.74 -5.26 -9.78
C LEU A 19 20.11 -4.91 -10.38
N ARG A 20 20.70 -3.78 -9.99
CA ARG A 20 22.06 -3.41 -10.41
C ARG A 20 23.10 -4.37 -9.85
N LYS A 21 22.99 -4.72 -8.58
CA LYS A 21 23.86 -5.69 -7.91
C LYS A 21 23.76 -7.08 -8.53
N ASP A 22 22.59 -7.44 -9.07
CA ASP A 22 22.38 -8.66 -9.85
C ASP A 22 22.94 -8.60 -11.29
N GLY A 23 23.65 -7.52 -11.63
CA GLY A 23 24.33 -7.37 -12.92
C GLY A 23 23.45 -6.84 -14.06
N HIS A 24 22.26 -6.34 -13.76
CA HIS A 24 21.42 -5.69 -14.77
C HIS A 24 21.83 -4.24 -15.03
N THR A 25 21.60 -3.78 -16.26
CA THR A 25 21.86 -2.39 -16.65
C THR A 25 20.56 -1.61 -16.55
N ILE A 26 20.46 -0.66 -15.63
CA ILE A 26 19.30 0.23 -15.58
C ILE A 26 19.49 1.35 -16.60
N VAL A 27 18.66 1.37 -17.64
CA VAL A 27 18.77 2.32 -18.77
C VAL A 27 17.96 3.60 -18.58
N GLY A 28 17.05 3.59 -17.61
CA GLY A 28 16.26 4.76 -17.24
C GLY A 28 15.47 4.49 -15.97
N VAL A 29 15.35 5.53 -15.15
CA VAL A 29 14.50 5.55 -13.98
C VAL A 29 13.39 6.57 -14.23
N PHE A 30 12.14 6.10 -14.16
CA PHE A 30 10.96 6.92 -14.37
C PHE A 30 10.21 7.00 -13.05
N THR A 31 10.13 8.19 -12.46
CA THR A 31 9.53 8.42 -11.14
C THR A 31 8.67 9.68 -11.15
N ILE A 32 8.09 10.01 -10.00
CA ILE A 32 7.20 11.15 -9.84
C ILE A 32 7.97 12.49 -9.82
N PRO A 33 7.30 13.60 -10.16
CA PRO A 33 7.83 14.93 -9.93
C PRO A 33 8.21 15.18 -8.46
N ASP A 34 9.21 16.03 -8.26
CA ASP A 34 9.62 16.44 -6.93
C ASP A 34 8.47 17.14 -6.20
N LYS A 35 8.34 16.85 -4.90
CA LYS A 35 7.34 17.47 -4.04
C LYS A 35 8.03 18.35 -3.02
N ASP A 36 7.64 19.62 -2.93
CA ASP A 36 8.23 20.60 -2.01
C ASP A 36 9.77 20.67 -2.12
N SER A 37 10.27 20.64 -3.35
CA SER A 37 11.71 20.58 -3.70
C SER A 37 12.46 19.34 -3.20
N LYS A 38 11.74 18.32 -2.70
CA LYS A 38 12.31 17.05 -2.28
C LYS A 38 12.14 16.01 -3.39
N ALA A 39 13.27 15.50 -3.86
CA ALA A 39 13.31 14.39 -4.81
C ALA A 39 12.86 13.07 -4.17
N ASP A 40 12.27 12.20 -4.99
CA ASP A 40 11.98 10.84 -4.59
C ASP A 40 13.28 10.06 -4.33
N PRO A 41 13.34 9.18 -3.31
CA PRO A 41 14.57 8.44 -2.99
C PRO A 41 15.12 7.60 -4.15
N LEU A 42 14.25 7.10 -5.05
CA LEU A 42 14.69 6.40 -6.25
C LEU A 42 15.38 7.34 -7.25
N ALA A 43 14.88 8.57 -7.43
CA ALA A 43 15.55 9.58 -8.26
C ALA A 43 16.93 9.91 -7.70
N THR A 44 17.02 10.18 -6.39
CA THR A 44 18.28 10.57 -5.75
C THR A 44 19.35 9.49 -5.89
N GLU A 45 19.00 8.21 -5.72
CA GLU A 45 19.97 7.13 -5.92
C GLU A 45 20.38 6.99 -7.39
N ALA A 46 19.42 7.08 -8.31
CA ALA A 46 19.70 6.92 -9.73
C ALA A 46 20.59 8.04 -10.29
N GLU A 47 20.34 9.29 -9.89
CA GLU A 47 21.17 10.45 -10.24
C GLU A 47 22.59 10.30 -9.71
N LYS A 48 22.76 9.85 -8.46
CA LYS A 48 24.07 9.59 -7.85
C LYS A 48 24.87 8.56 -8.64
N ASP A 49 24.21 7.55 -9.20
CA ASP A 49 24.86 6.52 -10.00
C ASP A 49 24.96 6.87 -11.50
N GLY A 50 24.58 8.10 -11.90
CA GLY A 50 24.63 8.57 -13.29
C GLY A 50 23.61 7.94 -14.24
N VAL A 51 22.53 7.34 -13.71
CA VAL A 51 21.44 6.79 -14.53
C VAL A 51 20.46 7.90 -14.91
N PRO A 52 20.02 7.98 -16.18
CA PRO A 52 19.01 8.95 -16.59
C PRO A 52 17.72 8.86 -15.77
N VAL A 53 17.29 9.98 -15.21
CA VAL A 53 16.05 10.09 -14.43
C VAL A 53 15.02 10.95 -15.18
N PHE A 54 13.81 10.42 -15.29
CA PHE A 54 12.67 11.06 -15.95
C PHE A 54 11.55 11.27 -14.93
N LYS A 55 11.13 12.53 -14.77
CA LYS A 55 10.11 12.95 -13.78
C LYS A 55 8.85 13.47 -14.47
N PHE A 56 8.21 12.64 -15.27
CA PHE A 56 7.03 13.06 -16.02
C PHE A 56 5.82 13.23 -15.09
N PRO A 57 5.10 14.38 -15.14
CA PRO A 57 3.91 14.57 -14.32
C PRO A 57 2.78 13.60 -14.70
N ARG A 58 2.77 13.13 -15.96
CA ARG A 58 1.83 12.15 -16.49
C ARG A 58 2.38 11.54 -17.79
N TRP A 59 1.96 10.32 -18.11
CA TRP A 59 2.29 9.61 -19.35
C TRP A 59 1.25 9.79 -20.46
N ARG A 60 0.05 10.25 -20.08
CA ARG A 60 -1.10 10.38 -20.95
C ARG A 60 -1.92 11.64 -20.66
N VAL A 61 -2.63 12.13 -21.67
CA VAL A 61 -3.63 13.21 -21.56
C VAL A 61 -4.90 12.72 -22.25
N LYS A 62 -6.05 12.83 -21.57
CA LYS A 62 -7.36 12.40 -22.12
C LYS A 62 -7.34 10.96 -22.68
N GLY A 63 -6.63 10.06 -22.00
CA GLY A 63 -6.53 8.64 -22.37
C GLY A 63 -5.48 8.32 -23.45
N GLN A 64 -4.90 9.32 -24.10
CA GLN A 64 -3.87 9.12 -25.13
C GLN A 64 -2.47 9.30 -24.56
N ALA A 65 -1.55 8.41 -24.93
CA ALA A 65 -0.14 8.54 -24.58
C ALA A 65 0.44 9.86 -25.13
N ILE A 66 1.32 10.50 -24.37
CA ILE A 66 2.03 11.70 -24.81
C ILE A 66 3.19 11.26 -25.72
N PRO A 67 3.19 11.58 -27.02
CA PRO A 67 4.19 11.07 -27.96
C PRO A 67 5.63 11.36 -27.52
N GLU A 68 5.92 12.57 -27.03
CA GLU A 68 7.26 12.97 -26.63
C GLU A 68 7.76 12.17 -25.40
N VAL A 69 6.84 11.81 -24.49
CA VAL A 69 7.16 10.98 -23.31
C VAL A 69 7.45 9.54 -23.75
N VAL A 70 6.64 9.00 -24.66
CA VAL A 70 6.82 7.67 -25.22
C VAL A 70 8.15 7.58 -25.99
N ASP A 71 8.49 8.59 -26.79
CA ASP A 71 9.73 8.62 -27.56
C ASP A 71 10.97 8.70 -26.66
N GLN A 72 10.92 9.53 -25.61
CA GLN A 72 11.99 9.57 -24.60
C GLN A 72 12.15 8.22 -23.89
N TYR A 73 11.06 7.55 -23.56
CA TYR A 73 11.11 6.20 -22.99
C TYR A 73 11.72 5.19 -23.97
N LYS A 74 11.25 5.14 -25.23
CA LYS A 74 11.75 4.22 -26.26
C LYS A 74 13.24 4.41 -26.53
N ALA A 75 13.71 5.66 -26.51
CA ALA A 75 15.13 5.98 -26.71
C ALA A 75 16.06 5.36 -25.66
N THR A 76 15.55 4.93 -24.49
CA THR A 76 16.35 4.21 -23.49
C THR A 76 16.75 2.80 -23.93
N GLY A 77 16.01 2.20 -24.87
CA GLY A 77 16.25 0.83 -25.33
C GLY A 77 16.04 -0.23 -24.24
N ALA A 78 15.05 -0.02 -23.35
CA ALA A 78 14.67 -0.97 -22.32
C ALA A 78 14.20 -2.31 -22.92
N GLU A 79 14.66 -3.42 -22.34
CA GLU A 79 14.29 -4.78 -22.74
C GLU A 79 13.23 -5.39 -21.81
N LEU A 80 13.06 -4.82 -20.61
CA LEU A 80 12.09 -5.17 -19.58
C LEU A 80 11.73 -3.89 -18.81
N ASN A 81 10.44 -3.70 -18.51
CA ASN A 81 10.03 -2.72 -17.50
C ASN A 81 9.82 -3.44 -16.16
N VAL A 82 10.35 -2.85 -15.10
CA VAL A 82 10.11 -3.28 -13.73
C VAL A 82 9.43 -2.13 -12.99
N LEU A 83 8.22 -2.36 -12.50
CA LEU A 83 7.36 -1.33 -11.93
C LEU A 83 7.18 -1.51 -10.41
N PRO A 84 8.19 -1.18 -9.58
CA PRO A 84 8.07 -1.23 -8.14
C PRO A 84 7.30 0.00 -7.64
N PHE A 85 6.12 -0.22 -7.05
CA PHE A 85 5.35 0.85 -6.39
C PHE A 85 4.97 2.02 -7.33
N CYS A 86 4.59 1.71 -8.57
CA CYS A 86 4.15 2.69 -9.56
C CYS A 86 2.77 3.28 -9.18
N SER A 87 2.65 4.62 -9.19
CA SER A 87 1.39 5.33 -8.89
C SER A 87 0.70 5.92 -10.12
N GLN A 88 1.37 5.88 -11.27
CA GLN A 88 0.85 6.45 -12.51
C GLN A 88 0.35 5.33 -13.42
N PHE A 89 -0.72 5.62 -14.16
CA PHE A 89 -1.13 4.72 -15.23
C PHE A 89 -0.16 4.85 -16.41
N ILE A 90 0.48 3.73 -16.76
CA ILE A 90 1.44 3.63 -17.85
C ILE A 90 0.70 3.17 -19.12
N PRO A 91 0.83 3.88 -20.26
CA PRO A 91 0.14 3.53 -21.49
C PRO A 91 0.69 2.23 -22.12
N MET A 92 -0.14 1.52 -22.89
CA MET A 92 0.23 0.23 -23.48
C MET A 92 1.41 0.33 -24.45
N GLU A 93 1.57 1.48 -25.10
CA GLU A 93 2.72 1.79 -25.96
C GLU A 93 4.07 1.77 -25.22
N VAL A 94 4.06 1.85 -23.88
CA VAL A 94 5.22 1.71 -23.00
C VAL A 94 5.25 0.31 -22.38
N ILE A 95 4.10 -0.21 -21.95
CA ILE A 95 3.98 -1.54 -21.34
C ILE A 95 4.39 -2.67 -22.30
N ASP A 96 3.98 -2.59 -23.56
CA ASP A 96 4.20 -3.62 -24.58
C ASP A 96 5.50 -3.42 -25.38
N HIS A 97 6.15 -2.27 -25.24
CA HIS A 97 7.38 -1.96 -25.97
C HIS A 97 8.57 -2.88 -25.68
N PRO A 98 8.93 -3.19 -24.42
CA PRO A 98 10.08 -4.02 -24.13
C PRO A 98 9.83 -5.48 -24.58
N LYS A 99 10.82 -6.09 -25.24
CA LYS A 99 10.71 -7.48 -25.74
C LYS A 99 10.39 -8.53 -24.67
N HIS A 100 10.76 -8.28 -23.42
CA HIS A 100 10.48 -9.18 -22.30
C HIS A 100 9.25 -8.76 -21.49
N GLY A 101 8.51 -7.73 -21.94
CA GLY A 101 7.29 -7.25 -21.30
C GLY A 101 7.53 -6.34 -20.10
N SER A 102 6.49 -6.17 -19.30
CA SER A 102 6.47 -5.31 -18.12
C SER A 102 5.92 -6.06 -16.93
N ILE A 103 6.59 -5.96 -15.78
CA ILE A 103 6.12 -6.57 -14.52
C ILE A 103 5.85 -5.53 -13.45
N ILE A 104 4.78 -5.72 -12.69
CA ILE A 104 4.32 -4.81 -11.64
C ILE A 104 4.33 -5.54 -10.30
N TYR A 105 4.73 -4.81 -9.25
CA TYR A 105 4.56 -5.23 -7.86
C TYR A 105 3.23 -4.73 -7.33
N HIS A 106 2.41 -5.63 -6.77
CA HIS A 106 1.16 -5.30 -6.10
C HIS A 106 1.09 -5.87 -4.68
N PRO A 107 0.81 -5.07 -3.64
CA PRO A 107 0.85 -5.53 -2.25
C PRO A 107 -0.46 -6.19 -1.79
N SER A 108 -0.96 -7.15 -2.58
CA SER A 108 -1.99 -8.10 -2.18
C SER A 108 -1.80 -9.46 -2.84
N LEU A 109 -2.60 -10.42 -2.39
CA LEU A 109 -2.76 -11.73 -3.02
C LEU A 109 -3.78 -11.62 -4.15
N LEU A 110 -3.34 -11.21 -5.34
CA LEU A 110 -4.20 -11.11 -6.53
C LEU A 110 -4.87 -12.47 -6.82
N PRO A 111 -6.16 -12.48 -7.21
CA PRO A 111 -6.93 -11.33 -7.73
C PRO A 111 -7.62 -10.47 -6.66
N ARG A 112 -7.45 -10.77 -5.37
CA ARG A 112 -8.07 -10.00 -4.30
C ARG A 112 -7.39 -8.66 -4.11
N HIS A 113 -8.17 -7.61 -3.83
CA HIS A 113 -7.68 -6.25 -3.57
C HIS A 113 -6.91 -5.63 -4.74
N ARG A 114 -7.44 -5.70 -5.97
CA ARG A 114 -6.91 -4.93 -7.10
C ARG A 114 -7.04 -3.42 -6.84
N GLY A 115 -6.14 -2.64 -7.41
CA GLY A 115 -6.13 -1.19 -7.28
C GLY A 115 -5.45 -0.69 -6.00
N ALA A 116 -5.58 0.62 -5.76
CA ALA A 116 -4.87 1.27 -4.67
C ALA A 116 -5.39 0.86 -3.27
N SER A 117 -4.61 1.18 -2.24
CA SER A 117 -4.95 0.89 -0.83
C SER A 117 -5.12 -0.60 -0.51
N ALA A 118 -4.54 -1.50 -1.31
CA ALA A 118 -4.69 -2.95 -1.15
C ALA A 118 -4.25 -3.46 0.24
N ILE A 119 -3.18 -2.90 0.81
CA ILE A 119 -2.76 -3.22 2.19
C ILE A 119 -3.82 -2.80 3.21
N ASN A 120 -4.38 -1.58 3.07
CA ASN A 120 -5.46 -1.10 3.93
C ASN A 120 -6.64 -2.07 3.89
N TRP A 121 -7.08 -2.46 2.69
CA TRP A 121 -8.23 -3.32 2.51
C TRP A 121 -8.04 -4.75 3.01
N THR A 122 -6.83 -5.30 2.87
CA THR A 122 -6.45 -6.58 3.50
C THR A 122 -6.72 -6.54 5.01
N LEU A 123 -6.38 -5.42 5.66
CA LEU A 123 -6.59 -5.23 7.10
C LEU A 123 -8.06 -4.93 7.45
N ILE A 124 -8.71 -4.05 6.68
CA ILE A 124 -10.11 -3.62 6.87
C ILE A 124 -11.07 -4.82 6.73
N HIS A 125 -10.90 -5.65 5.71
CA HIS A 125 -11.71 -6.86 5.53
C HIS A 125 -11.36 -7.98 6.53
N GLY A 126 -10.30 -7.81 7.31
CA GLY A 126 -9.94 -8.76 8.37
C GLY A 126 -9.35 -10.06 7.83
N ASP A 127 -8.70 -9.99 6.68
CA ASP A 127 -8.07 -11.13 6.03
C ASP A 127 -7.03 -11.77 6.97
N LYS A 128 -6.95 -13.10 6.94
CA LYS A 128 -5.98 -13.87 7.74
C LYS A 128 -4.63 -14.00 7.06
N LYS A 129 -4.62 -13.89 5.74
CA LYS A 129 -3.43 -13.94 4.91
C LYS A 129 -3.32 -12.64 4.15
N GLY A 130 -2.14 -12.06 4.15
CA GLY A 130 -1.75 -10.93 3.33
C GLY A 130 -0.53 -11.32 2.51
N GLY A 131 -0.04 -10.42 1.67
CA GLY A 131 1.13 -10.72 0.85
C GLY A 131 1.24 -9.80 -0.34
N PHE A 132 1.98 -10.25 -1.34
CA PHE A 132 2.17 -9.49 -2.57
C PHE A 132 2.18 -10.42 -3.78
N THR A 133 1.95 -9.81 -4.93
CA THR A 133 2.00 -10.45 -6.24
C THR A 133 2.92 -9.64 -7.15
N VAL A 134 3.81 -10.32 -7.85
CA VAL A 134 4.47 -9.81 -9.05
C VAL A 134 3.75 -10.38 -10.25
N PHE A 135 3.26 -9.52 -11.14
CA PHE A 135 2.41 -9.91 -12.25
C PHE A 135 2.82 -9.18 -13.52
N TRP A 136 2.43 -9.75 -14.67
CA TRP A 136 2.63 -9.16 -15.98
C TRP A 136 1.59 -8.08 -16.21
N ALA A 137 2.01 -6.88 -16.60
CA ALA A 137 1.09 -5.80 -16.90
C ALA A 137 0.22 -6.13 -18.13
N ASP A 138 -1.04 -5.71 -18.07
CA ASP A 138 -2.02 -5.74 -19.16
C ASP A 138 -2.82 -4.42 -19.18
N ASP A 139 -3.88 -4.35 -19.97
CA ASP A 139 -4.68 -3.12 -20.13
C ASP A 139 -5.69 -2.87 -18.99
N GLY A 140 -5.81 -3.83 -18.06
CA GLY A 140 -6.68 -3.73 -16.89
C GLY A 140 -5.96 -3.26 -15.64
N LEU A 141 -6.75 -3.05 -14.57
CA LEU A 141 -6.24 -2.61 -13.28
C LEU A 141 -5.84 -3.83 -12.45
N ASP A 142 -4.55 -4.15 -12.44
CA ASP A 142 -3.95 -5.28 -11.71
C ASP A 142 -4.58 -6.64 -12.09
N THR A 143 -4.94 -6.81 -13.37
CA THR A 143 -5.63 -8.01 -13.89
C THR A 143 -4.69 -9.02 -14.55
N GLY A 144 -3.50 -8.60 -14.93
CA GLY A 144 -2.63 -9.40 -15.76
C GLY A 144 -2.08 -10.66 -15.09
N PRO A 145 -1.51 -11.60 -15.88
CA PRO A 145 -1.10 -12.90 -15.38
C PRO A 145 -0.09 -12.83 -14.23
N ILE A 146 -0.25 -13.69 -13.23
CA ILE A 146 0.66 -13.81 -12.09
C ILE A 146 1.97 -14.45 -12.55
N LEU A 147 3.09 -13.84 -12.14
CA LEU A 147 4.44 -14.38 -12.28
C LEU A 147 4.87 -15.05 -10.97
N LEU A 148 4.68 -14.35 -9.85
CA LEU A 148 5.10 -14.79 -8.52
C LEU A 148 4.16 -14.23 -7.46
N GLN A 149 3.88 -15.00 -6.42
CA GLN A 149 3.09 -14.58 -5.28
C GLN A 149 3.71 -15.12 -3.99
N ARG A 150 3.65 -14.34 -2.90
CA ARG A 150 4.12 -14.72 -1.57
C ARG A 150 3.13 -14.23 -0.52
N GLU A 151 2.86 -15.07 0.47
CA GLU A 151 1.93 -14.79 1.55
C GLU A 151 2.60 -14.73 2.93
N CYS A 152 1.92 -14.08 3.86
CA CYS A 152 2.23 -14.09 5.29
C CYS A 152 0.93 -14.10 6.10
N ASP A 153 1.03 -14.51 7.37
CA ASP A 153 -0.07 -14.35 8.31
C ASP A 153 -0.23 -12.87 8.70
N VAL A 154 -1.47 -12.38 8.64
CA VAL A 154 -1.83 -11.07 9.15
C VAL A 154 -2.00 -11.17 10.65
N GLU A 155 -1.13 -10.50 11.41
CA GLU A 155 -1.22 -10.53 12.87
C GLU A 155 -2.45 -9.76 13.37
N PRO A 156 -3.01 -10.11 14.54
CA PRO A 156 -4.24 -9.49 15.05
C PRO A 156 -4.16 -7.96 15.14
N ASN A 157 -2.98 -7.42 15.44
CA ASN A 157 -2.73 -5.98 15.62
C ASN A 157 -1.85 -5.40 14.51
N ASP A 158 -1.69 -6.11 13.39
CA ASP A 158 -0.99 -5.53 12.25
C ASP A 158 -1.72 -4.27 11.78
N THR A 159 -0.92 -3.23 11.56
CA THR A 159 -1.26 -1.98 10.88
C THR A 159 -0.66 -1.99 9.49
N VAL A 160 -1.06 -1.04 8.64
CA VAL A 160 -0.47 -0.86 7.29
C VAL A 160 1.06 -0.81 7.37
N ASN A 161 1.61 -0.07 8.32
CA ASN A 161 3.06 0.09 8.47
C ASN A 161 3.75 -1.15 9.05
N THR A 162 3.14 -1.88 9.99
CA THR A 162 3.81 -3.05 10.59
C THR A 162 3.91 -4.20 9.61
N ILE A 163 2.83 -4.55 8.91
CA ILE A 163 2.87 -5.62 7.89
C ILE A 163 3.79 -5.23 6.72
N TYR A 164 3.79 -3.94 6.34
CA TYR A 164 4.69 -3.44 5.31
C TYR A 164 6.15 -3.63 5.68
N LYS A 165 6.56 -3.17 6.87
CA LYS A 165 7.96 -3.29 7.33
C LYS A 165 8.37 -4.73 7.60
N ARG A 166 7.48 -5.53 8.19
CA ARG A 166 7.73 -6.91 8.61
C ARG A 166 7.89 -7.84 7.41
N PHE A 167 7.07 -7.68 6.38
CA PHE A 167 6.99 -8.64 5.27
C PHE A 167 7.02 -7.98 3.88
N LEU A 168 6.07 -7.10 3.55
CA LEU A 168 5.88 -6.63 2.17
C LEU A 168 7.10 -5.89 1.61
N PHE A 169 7.79 -5.11 2.43
CA PHE A 169 9.00 -4.40 2.03
C PHE A 169 10.18 -5.36 1.80
N PRO A 170 10.71 -6.07 2.83
CA PRO A 170 11.89 -6.91 2.63
C PRO A 170 11.66 -8.08 1.69
N GLU A 171 10.49 -8.72 1.74
CA GLU A 171 10.20 -9.88 0.89
C GLU A 171 9.76 -9.46 -0.52
N GLY A 172 9.08 -8.32 -0.65
CA GLY A 172 8.72 -7.76 -1.96
C GLY A 172 9.93 -7.38 -2.80
N ILE A 173 10.98 -6.83 -2.19
CA ILE A 173 12.26 -6.55 -2.89
C ILE A 173 12.86 -7.84 -3.44
N LYS A 174 12.95 -8.89 -2.61
CA LYS A 174 13.46 -10.20 -3.04
C LYS A 174 12.61 -10.80 -4.16
N GLY A 175 11.28 -10.74 -4.01
CA GLY A 175 10.34 -11.27 -5.00
C GLY A 175 10.44 -10.57 -6.35
N MET A 176 10.68 -9.25 -6.37
CA MET A 176 10.91 -8.50 -7.60
C MET A 176 12.21 -8.91 -8.31
N VAL A 177 13.30 -9.07 -7.56
CA VAL A 177 14.58 -9.53 -8.13
C VAL A 177 14.48 -10.97 -8.62
N GLU A 178 13.83 -11.86 -7.86
CA GLU A 178 13.53 -13.24 -8.26
C GLU A 178 12.71 -13.28 -9.55
N ALA A 179 11.69 -12.42 -9.67
CA ALA A 179 10.89 -12.33 -10.88
C ALA A 179 11.73 -11.97 -12.10
N VAL A 180 12.63 -10.99 -11.99
CA VAL A 180 13.54 -10.62 -13.09
C VAL A 180 14.48 -11.78 -13.45
N ARG A 181 15.02 -12.50 -12.47
CA ARG A 181 15.85 -13.70 -12.72
C ARG A 181 15.08 -14.77 -13.48
N LEU A 182 13.86 -15.08 -13.06
CA LEU A 182 12.99 -16.04 -13.77
C LEU A 182 12.76 -15.63 -15.23
N ILE A 183 12.62 -14.34 -15.51
CA ILE A 183 12.49 -13.82 -16.88
C ILE A 183 13.79 -14.02 -17.65
N THR A 184 14.94 -13.69 -17.07
CA THR A 184 16.25 -13.85 -17.73
C THR A 184 16.57 -15.32 -18.05
N GLU A 185 16.10 -16.24 -17.23
CA GLU A 185 16.27 -17.69 -17.42
C GLU A 185 15.23 -18.32 -18.36
N GLY A 186 14.24 -17.54 -18.83
CA GLY A 186 13.15 -18.05 -19.67
C GLY A 186 12.17 -18.98 -18.92
N LYS A 187 12.07 -18.85 -17.59
CA LYS A 187 11.24 -19.69 -16.72
C LYS A 187 10.06 -18.96 -16.08
N ALA A 188 9.93 -17.66 -16.30
CA ALA A 188 8.86 -16.86 -15.69
C ALA A 188 7.47 -17.33 -16.18
N PRO A 189 6.58 -17.78 -15.28
CA PRO A 189 5.27 -18.27 -15.67
C PRO A 189 4.33 -17.09 -15.97
N LYS A 190 3.26 -17.37 -16.73
CA LYS A 190 2.14 -16.46 -16.99
C LYS A 190 0.85 -17.13 -16.53
N ILE A 191 0.58 -17.09 -15.23
CA ILE A 191 -0.58 -17.76 -14.64
C ILE A 191 -1.77 -16.81 -14.69
N THR A 192 -2.76 -17.09 -15.53
CA THR A 192 -3.98 -16.28 -15.60
C THR A 192 -4.64 -16.20 -14.22
N GLN A 193 -4.96 -14.97 -13.78
CA GLN A 193 -5.68 -14.78 -12.53
C GLN A 193 -7.07 -15.44 -12.60
N PRO A 194 -7.53 -16.13 -11.55
CA PRO A 194 -8.92 -16.58 -11.49
C PRO A 194 -9.87 -15.38 -11.42
N GLN A 195 -11.11 -15.59 -11.91
CA GLN A 195 -12.19 -14.59 -11.73
C GLN A 195 -12.76 -14.66 -10.31
N GLU A 196 -12.80 -15.86 -9.73
CA GLU A 196 -13.23 -16.06 -8.36
C GLU A 196 -12.28 -15.37 -7.37
N GLY A 197 -12.85 -14.68 -6.39
CA GLY A 197 -12.08 -13.94 -5.37
C GLY A 197 -11.54 -12.59 -5.83
N ALA A 198 -11.76 -12.19 -7.09
CA ALA A 198 -11.38 -10.88 -7.58
C ALA A 198 -12.20 -9.77 -6.90
N THR A 199 -11.51 -8.78 -6.33
CA THR A 199 -12.16 -7.62 -5.70
C THR A 199 -11.46 -6.33 -6.07
N TYR A 200 -12.20 -5.23 -6.03
CA TYR A 200 -11.71 -3.88 -6.22
C TYR A 200 -12.41 -2.98 -5.20
N GLU A 201 -11.63 -2.19 -4.49
CA GLU A 201 -12.14 -1.29 -3.47
C GLU A 201 -11.72 0.16 -3.72
N CYS A 202 -12.39 1.10 -3.05
CA CYS A 202 -12.10 2.51 -3.24
C CYS A 202 -10.77 2.91 -2.56
N ILE A 203 -10.12 3.94 -3.09
CA ILE A 203 -8.90 4.47 -2.49
C ILE A 203 -9.20 5.01 -1.08
N GLN A 204 -8.42 4.59 -0.08
CA GLN A 204 -8.52 5.16 1.26
C GLN A 204 -7.90 6.55 1.31
N LYS A 205 -8.68 7.51 1.77
CA LYS A 205 -8.32 8.92 1.94
C LYS A 205 -8.87 9.43 3.27
N LYS A 206 -8.40 10.60 3.71
CA LYS A 206 -8.85 11.15 4.98
C LYS A 206 -10.37 11.34 4.98
N GLU A 207 -10.96 11.77 3.87
CA GLU A 207 -12.40 12.08 3.78
C GLU A 207 -13.30 10.84 3.96
N ASN A 208 -12.83 9.65 3.59
CA ASN A 208 -13.60 8.41 3.70
C ASN A 208 -13.14 7.48 4.83
N ALA A 209 -12.14 7.89 5.64
CA ALA A 209 -11.65 7.11 6.78
C ALA A 209 -12.42 7.38 8.10
N LYS A 210 -13.59 8.02 8.02
CA LYS A 210 -14.46 8.22 9.19
C LYS A 210 -14.91 6.86 9.74
N ILE A 211 -14.82 6.67 11.05
CA ILE A 211 -15.27 5.45 11.72
C ILE A 211 -16.80 5.43 11.71
N ASP A 212 -17.37 4.34 11.17
CA ASP A 212 -18.75 3.96 11.42
C ASP A 212 -18.80 3.14 12.71
N TRP A 213 -19.39 3.72 13.75
CA TRP A 213 -19.50 3.10 15.07
C TRP A 213 -20.60 2.06 15.17
N ASN A 214 -21.54 2.01 14.22
CA ASN A 214 -22.58 0.99 14.19
C ASN A 214 -22.06 -0.32 13.58
N GLN A 215 -20.95 -0.80 14.11
CA GLN A 215 -20.22 -1.97 13.63
C GLN A 215 -19.78 -2.86 14.80
N PRO A 216 -19.56 -4.16 14.58
CA PRO A 216 -18.97 -5.03 15.60
C PRO A 216 -17.56 -4.56 15.99
N ALA A 217 -17.14 -4.83 17.23
CA ALA A 217 -15.84 -4.39 17.74
C ALA A 217 -14.66 -4.78 16.83
N LYS A 218 -14.70 -5.99 16.27
CA LYS A 218 -13.69 -6.47 15.31
C LYS A 218 -13.63 -5.64 14.03
N ALA A 219 -14.77 -5.20 13.51
CA ALA A 219 -14.82 -4.36 12.31
C ALA A 219 -14.26 -2.97 12.59
N ILE A 220 -14.59 -2.37 13.74
CA ILE A 220 -14.01 -1.09 14.20
C ILE A 220 -12.49 -1.21 14.34
N HIS A 221 -12.00 -2.26 15.01
CA HIS A 221 -10.57 -2.54 15.14
C HIS A 221 -9.87 -2.69 13.78
N ASN A 222 -10.47 -3.45 12.86
CA ASN A 222 -9.94 -3.63 11.52
C ASN A 222 -9.91 -2.32 10.72
N TRP A 223 -10.93 -1.47 10.89
CA TRP A 223 -10.99 -0.15 10.28
C TRP A 223 -9.87 0.76 10.78
N ILE A 224 -9.65 0.78 12.11
CA ILE A 224 -8.60 1.58 12.74
C ILE A 224 -7.21 1.10 12.28
N ARG A 225 -6.90 -0.20 12.42
CA ARG A 225 -5.57 -0.73 12.05
C ARG A 225 -5.31 -0.64 10.54
N GLY A 226 -6.35 -0.79 9.73
CA GLY A 226 -6.30 -0.67 8.27
C GLY A 226 -6.15 0.75 7.77
N ASN A 227 -6.44 1.75 8.60
CA ASN A 227 -6.22 3.17 8.31
C ASN A 227 -5.19 3.81 9.24
N ASP A 228 -4.38 3.03 9.97
CA ASP A 228 -3.43 3.56 10.95
C ASP A 228 -2.39 4.45 10.26
N LYS A 229 -2.34 5.73 10.66
CA LYS A 229 -1.52 6.85 10.13
C LYS A 229 -1.71 7.19 8.66
N VAL A 230 -2.21 6.27 7.84
CA VAL A 230 -2.37 6.43 6.40
C VAL A 230 -3.75 5.86 6.02
N PRO A 231 -4.78 6.71 5.88
CA PRO A 231 -4.80 8.17 6.08
C PRO A 231 -5.07 8.61 7.55
N GLY A 232 -5.39 7.67 8.45
CA GLY A 232 -5.83 7.92 9.82
C GLY A 232 -7.35 7.77 9.97
N ALA A 233 -7.79 6.70 10.61
CA ALA A 233 -9.20 6.52 11.00
C ALA A 233 -9.64 7.62 11.95
N TRP A 234 -10.81 8.23 11.77
CA TRP A 234 -11.21 9.38 12.59
C TRP A 234 -12.69 9.40 12.94
N ALA A 235 -13.04 10.15 13.98
CA ALA A 235 -14.42 10.46 14.33
C ALA A 235 -14.50 11.86 14.95
N GLU A 236 -15.72 12.39 15.07
CA GLU A 236 -15.97 13.60 15.85
C GLU A 236 -16.13 13.22 17.33
N VAL A 237 -15.48 13.97 18.22
CA VAL A 237 -15.59 13.84 19.68
C VAL A 237 -15.60 15.25 20.25
N ASP A 238 -16.63 15.61 21.04
CA ASP A 238 -16.85 16.97 21.57
C ASP A 238 -16.75 18.08 20.49
N GLY A 239 -17.26 17.81 19.28
CA GLY A 239 -17.20 18.74 18.15
C GLY A 239 -15.81 18.89 17.51
N GLN A 240 -14.84 18.06 17.89
CA GLN A 240 -13.49 18.04 17.32
C GLN A 240 -13.23 16.76 16.55
N GLU A 241 -12.44 16.84 15.47
CA GLU A 241 -11.99 15.65 14.76
C GLU A 241 -10.82 14.99 15.51
N VAL A 242 -11.05 13.76 15.97
CA VAL A 242 -10.05 12.93 16.65
C VAL A 242 -9.65 11.79 15.74
N THR A 243 -8.34 11.56 15.61
CA THR A 243 -7.79 10.43 14.84
C THR A 243 -7.39 9.29 15.77
N PHE A 244 -7.71 8.07 15.33
CA PHE A 244 -7.59 6.83 16.08
C PHE A 244 -6.49 5.94 15.47
N PHE A 245 -5.58 5.47 16.32
CA PHE A 245 -4.46 4.57 15.97
C PHE A 245 -4.32 3.45 16.99
N GLY A 246 -3.57 2.39 16.66
CA GLY A 246 -3.09 1.41 17.63
C GLY A 246 -4.19 0.68 18.43
N SER A 247 -5.29 0.31 17.77
CA SER A 247 -6.35 -0.46 18.40
C SER A 247 -5.91 -1.89 18.71
N THR A 248 -6.54 -2.52 19.70
CA THR A 248 -6.40 -3.93 20.05
C THR A 248 -7.74 -4.45 20.55
N LEU A 249 -8.11 -5.66 20.15
CA LEU A 249 -9.29 -6.33 20.70
C LEU A 249 -9.03 -6.74 22.15
N VAL A 250 -10.02 -6.53 23.03
CA VAL A 250 -9.94 -6.93 24.43
C VAL A 250 -10.96 -8.03 24.67
N ASP A 251 -10.57 -9.08 25.38
CA ASP A 251 -11.51 -10.12 25.79
C ASP A 251 -12.46 -9.57 26.87
N ASN A 252 -13.75 -9.86 26.70
CA ASN A 252 -14.81 -9.42 27.60
C ASN A 252 -14.48 -9.81 29.05
N GLY A 253 -14.26 -8.82 29.92
CA GLY A 253 -13.97 -9.08 31.34
C GLY A 253 -13.43 -7.87 32.11
N THR A 254 -12.82 -6.90 31.44
CA THR A 254 -12.32 -5.70 32.10
C THR A 254 -13.35 -4.58 31.99
N VAL A 255 -14.23 -4.47 33.00
CA VAL A 255 -14.97 -3.23 33.24
C VAL A 255 -13.92 -2.21 33.66
N ALA A 256 -13.49 -1.39 32.71
CA ALA A 256 -12.52 -0.37 33.03
C ALA A 256 -13.24 0.74 33.80
N ASN A 257 -12.81 1.01 35.03
CA ASN A 257 -13.23 2.21 35.74
C ASN A 257 -12.60 3.42 35.02
N GLY A 258 -13.44 4.34 34.56
CA GLY A 258 -13.00 5.48 33.78
C GLY A 258 -14.11 6.50 33.57
N GLN A 259 -13.78 7.60 32.89
CA GLN A 259 -14.75 8.65 32.55
C GLN A 259 -15.44 8.30 31.24
N PRO A 260 -16.78 8.40 31.15
CA PRO A 260 -17.49 8.22 29.89
C PRO A 260 -17.11 9.33 28.90
N LEU A 261 -16.93 8.95 27.65
CA LEU A 261 -16.70 9.83 26.50
C LEU A 261 -17.79 9.59 25.48
N GLU A 262 -18.63 10.60 25.28
CA GLU A 262 -19.69 10.54 24.28
C GLU A 262 -19.09 10.61 22.88
N ILE A 263 -19.43 9.64 22.04
CA ILE A 263 -18.99 9.58 20.65
C ILE A 263 -20.23 9.48 19.77
N PRO A 264 -20.53 10.49 18.94
CA PRO A 264 -21.68 10.47 18.05
C PRO A 264 -21.75 9.21 17.19
N GLY A 265 -22.87 8.49 17.28
CA GLY A 265 -23.13 7.25 16.54
C GLY A 265 -22.67 5.96 17.22
N ALA A 266 -21.91 6.04 18.33
CA ALA A 266 -21.56 4.86 19.12
C ALA A 266 -22.77 4.29 19.87
N SER A 267 -22.81 2.97 20.03
CA SER A 267 -23.88 2.27 20.74
C SER A 267 -23.89 2.55 22.24
N GLN A 268 -22.73 2.91 22.79
CA GLN A 268 -22.52 3.30 24.18
C GLN A 268 -21.30 4.21 24.28
N PRO A 269 -21.19 5.01 25.36
CA PRO A 269 -20.04 5.89 25.56
C PRO A 269 -18.73 5.09 25.61
N GLY A 270 -17.67 5.64 25.02
CA GLY A 270 -16.33 5.12 25.25
C GLY A 270 -15.93 5.35 26.70
N ILE A 271 -14.99 4.58 27.24
CA ILE A 271 -14.47 4.78 28.60
C ILE A 271 -13.01 5.23 28.53
N VAL A 272 -12.74 6.44 29.00
CA VAL A 272 -11.40 6.98 29.17
C VAL A 272 -10.80 6.40 30.44
N THR A 273 -9.72 5.65 30.28
CA THR A 273 -9.02 4.93 31.33
C THR A 273 -7.58 5.43 31.41
N LYS A 274 -6.88 5.14 32.51
CA LYS A 274 -5.45 5.48 32.64
C LYS A 274 -4.59 4.88 31.50
N PRO A 275 -4.81 3.64 31.04
CA PRO A 275 -4.06 3.08 29.90
C PRO A 275 -4.48 3.59 28.50
N GLY A 276 -5.66 4.19 28.36
CA GLY A 276 -6.17 4.60 27.04
C GLY A 276 -7.69 4.66 26.96
N LEU A 277 -8.22 4.58 25.74
CA LEU A 277 -9.66 4.65 25.48
C LEU A 277 -10.21 3.24 25.22
N VAL A 278 -11.28 2.87 25.89
CA VAL A 278 -12.06 1.66 25.60
C VAL A 278 -13.26 2.06 24.76
N LEU A 279 -13.39 1.45 23.60
CA LEU A 279 -14.47 1.62 22.64
C LEU A 279 -15.28 0.33 22.59
N PHE A 280 -16.52 0.43 22.14
CA PHE A 280 -17.43 -0.69 22.08
C PHE A 280 -18.02 -0.85 20.69
N GLY A 281 -18.13 -2.10 20.26
CA GLY A 281 -18.93 -2.45 19.09
C GLY A 281 -20.42 -2.48 19.41
N ASN A 282 -21.25 -2.51 18.37
CA ASN A 282 -22.68 -2.76 18.50
C ASN A 282 -23.00 -4.20 18.94
N ASP A 283 -22.01 -5.10 18.95
CA ASP A 283 -22.06 -6.46 19.47
C ASP A 283 -21.71 -6.56 20.97
N GLY A 284 -21.51 -5.42 21.64
CA GLY A 284 -21.16 -5.34 23.06
C GLY A 284 -19.72 -5.74 23.39
N LYS A 285 -18.91 -6.10 22.39
CA LYS A 285 -17.48 -6.41 22.58
C LYS A 285 -16.64 -5.14 22.59
N THR A 286 -15.43 -5.24 23.11
CA THR A 286 -14.55 -4.10 23.37
C THR A 286 -13.35 -4.03 22.42
N VAL A 287 -12.99 -2.80 22.08
CA VAL A 287 -11.75 -2.43 21.41
C VAL A 287 -11.02 -1.48 22.36
N SER A 288 -9.81 -1.83 22.78
CA SER A 288 -8.95 -0.87 23.47
C SER A 288 -8.10 -0.14 22.47
N GLN A 289 -7.84 1.12 22.76
CA GLN A 289 -6.96 1.97 22.03
C GLN A 289 -5.88 2.51 22.96
N LEU A 290 -4.62 2.24 22.62
CA LEU A 290 -3.46 2.85 23.27
C LEU A 290 -3.20 4.22 22.63
N THR A 291 -3.83 5.23 23.24
CA THR A 291 -3.48 6.67 23.27
C THR A 291 -3.49 7.46 21.95
N CYS A 292 -4.42 8.42 21.86
CA CYS A 292 -4.19 9.74 21.29
C CYS A 292 -4.85 10.82 22.18
N MET A 293 -4.30 11.07 23.38
CA MET A 293 -4.70 12.19 24.24
C MET A 293 -3.75 13.40 24.08
N ASN A 294 -3.42 13.78 22.84
CA ASN A 294 -2.70 15.05 22.61
C ASN A 294 -3.62 16.24 22.35
N GLN A 295 -4.95 16.07 22.38
CA GLN A 295 -5.91 17.19 22.33
C GLN A 295 -6.75 17.38 23.60
N TYR A 296 -6.86 16.37 24.47
CA TYR A 296 -7.45 16.55 25.80
C TYR A 296 -6.36 16.91 26.81
N LYS A 297 -5.96 18.18 26.81
CA LYS A 297 -5.32 18.76 28.00
C LYS A 297 -6.33 18.71 29.16
N SER A 298 -5.79 18.34 30.33
CA SER A 298 -6.36 18.40 31.68
C SER A 298 -7.55 17.49 32.01
N PHE A 299 -7.28 16.34 32.64
CA PHE A 299 -7.95 15.91 33.89
C PHE A 299 -6.99 14.98 34.67
N THR A 300 -5.98 15.59 35.28
CA THR A 300 -5.35 15.07 36.50
C THR A 300 -5.84 15.94 37.65
N VAL A 301 -6.56 15.33 38.59
CA VAL A 301 -6.52 15.77 39.99
C VAL A 301 -5.30 15.09 40.61
#